data_AF-A0A971GN32-F1
#
_entry.id   AF-A0A971GN32-F1
#
_cell.length_a   1.000
_cell.length_b   1.000
_cell.length_c   1.000
_cell.angle_alpha   90.00
_cell.angle_beta   90.00
_cell.angle_gamma   90.00
#
_symmetry.space_group_name_H-M   'P 1'
#
loop_
_entity.id
_entity.type
_entity.pdbx_description
1 polymer ?
#
loop_
_entity_poly.entity_id
_entity_poly.type
_entity_poly.pdbx_seq_one_letter_code
_entity_poly.pdbx_strand_id
1 'polypeptide(L)'
;MKLTAVADAEPYVDNTAFFLLHPRIEFPVTGLEKGRRYNLFIDFVRYRGRKVPFDGILKIFIRDAYGNEQLVGTADDRVFYSDKIFAAEIPFNLSYPGSFTIIIHEYSMKTGNRGIWDIIVTSKNIGEIDVIKAQTGPGLKGSGAKIFN
;
A
#
# COMPACT_ATOMS: atom_id res chain seq x y z
N MET A 1 22.44 15.30 0.34
CA MET A 1 21.15 15.94 -0.05
C MET A 1 20.14 15.55 1.02
N LYS A 2 19.54 16.52 1.72
CA LYS A 2 18.69 16.28 2.89
C LYS A 2 17.23 16.35 2.46
N LEU A 3 16.50 15.24 2.51
CA LEU A 3 15.07 15.21 2.22
C LEU A 3 14.32 15.76 3.43
N THR A 4 13.46 16.75 3.21
CA THR A 4 12.66 17.38 4.27
C THR A 4 11.21 17.00 4.01
N ALA A 5 10.57 16.31 4.96
CA ALA A 5 9.16 15.95 4.88
C ALA A 5 8.32 17.24 4.95
N VAL A 6 7.40 17.40 4.00
CA VAL A 6 6.37 18.43 4.02
C VAL A 6 5.07 17.75 4.44
N ALA A 7 4.19 18.43 5.17
CA ALA A 7 2.96 17.84 5.70
C ALA A 7 2.14 17.15 4.59
N ASP A 8 2.13 15.82 4.65
CA ASP A 8 1.44 14.93 3.72
C ASP A 8 -0.07 14.94 3.97
N ALA A 9 -0.81 14.34 3.04
CA ALA A 9 -2.13 13.81 3.37
C ALA A 9 -1.97 12.84 4.55
N GLU A 10 -2.73 13.05 5.62
CA GLU A 10 -2.73 12.15 6.77
C GLU A 10 -3.22 10.76 6.32
N PRO A 11 -2.63 9.68 6.85
CA PRO A 11 -3.06 8.33 6.52
C PRO A 11 -4.50 8.06 6.94
N TYR A 12 -5.03 7.02 6.33
CA TYR A 12 -6.41 6.59 6.48
C TYR A 12 -6.65 5.84 7.79
N VAL A 13 -5.68 5.05 8.29
CA VAL A 13 -5.85 4.20 9.49
C VAL A 13 -4.77 4.39 10.57
N ASP A 14 -3.47 4.29 10.23
CA ASP A 14 -2.44 3.98 11.26
C ASP A 14 -1.37 5.06 11.56
N ASN A 15 -1.45 6.25 10.94
CA ASN A 15 -0.51 7.37 11.21
C ASN A 15 0.99 7.08 10.94
N THR A 16 1.31 5.93 10.32
CA THR A 16 2.70 5.50 10.06
C THR A 16 2.84 4.95 8.64
N ALA A 17 3.64 5.64 7.82
CA ALA A 17 4.02 5.13 6.51
C ALA A 17 5.12 4.07 6.64
N PHE A 18 5.07 3.04 5.81
CA PHE A 18 6.19 2.12 5.62
C PHE A 18 6.79 2.29 4.22
N PHE A 19 8.11 2.19 4.11
CA PHE A 19 8.84 2.38 2.85
C PHE A 19 9.32 1.05 2.27
N LEU A 20 9.26 0.94 0.94
CA LEU A 20 9.70 -0.24 0.21
C LEU A 20 11.24 -0.31 0.16
N LEU A 21 11.86 -0.75 1.27
CA LEU A 21 13.33 -0.86 1.36
C LEU A 21 13.91 -1.94 0.45
N HIS A 22 13.09 -2.93 0.08
CA HIS A 22 13.48 -4.05 -0.77
C HIS A 22 12.67 -4.00 -2.08
N PRO A 23 13.23 -4.49 -3.20
CA PRO A 23 12.50 -4.55 -4.48
C PRO A 23 11.19 -5.32 -4.40
N ARG A 24 11.07 -6.29 -3.48
CA ARG A 24 9.88 -7.11 -3.33
C ARG A 24 9.50 -7.21 -1.85
N ILE A 25 8.25 -6.91 -1.54
CA ILE A 25 7.66 -7.06 -0.20
C ILE A 25 6.37 -7.85 -0.31
N GLU A 26 6.11 -8.68 0.71
CA GLU A 26 4.96 -9.59 0.76
C GLU A 26 4.15 -9.32 2.03
N PHE A 27 2.82 -9.20 1.88
CA PHE A 27 1.86 -8.98 2.96
C PHE A 27 0.88 -10.16 2.99
N PRO A 28 1.02 -11.09 3.95
CA PRO A 28 0.05 -12.17 4.10
C PRO A 28 -1.29 -11.62 4.58
N VAL A 29 -2.37 -12.04 3.92
CA VAL A 29 -3.75 -11.71 4.26
C VAL A 29 -4.47 -12.99 4.63
N THR A 30 -5.08 -13.02 5.82
CA THR A 30 -5.78 -14.20 6.36
C THR A 30 -7.06 -13.79 7.08
N GLY A 31 -7.93 -14.75 7.36
CA GLY A 31 -9.14 -14.53 8.15
C GLY A 31 -10.30 -13.88 7.38
N LEU A 32 -10.23 -13.82 6.05
CA LEU A 32 -11.33 -13.36 5.22
C LEU A 32 -12.41 -14.44 5.08
N GLU A 33 -13.65 -14.02 4.88
CA GLU A 33 -14.75 -14.93 4.58
C GLU A 33 -14.51 -15.63 3.23
N LYS A 34 -14.59 -16.96 3.23
CA LYS A 34 -14.40 -17.81 2.05
C LYS A 34 -15.49 -17.57 1.02
N GLY A 35 -15.16 -17.76 -0.26
CA GLY A 35 -16.15 -17.65 -1.34
C GLY A 35 -16.68 -16.24 -1.58
N ARG A 36 -16.06 -15.20 -1.01
CA ARG A 36 -16.35 -13.79 -1.32
C ARG A 36 -15.33 -13.20 -2.30
N ARG A 37 -15.79 -12.15 -3.00
CA ARG A 37 -14.93 -11.27 -3.80
C ARG A 37 -14.41 -10.15 -2.92
N TYR A 38 -13.17 -9.74 -3.20
CA TYR A 38 -12.49 -8.68 -2.47
C TYR A 38 -11.84 -7.70 -3.43
N ASN A 39 -11.76 -6.46 -2.99
CA ASN A 39 -11.01 -5.38 -3.60
C ASN A 39 -9.79 -5.07 -2.74
N LEU A 40 -8.71 -4.68 -3.41
CA LEU A 40 -7.50 -4.15 -2.82
C LEU A 40 -7.45 -2.65 -3.07
N PHE A 41 -7.27 -1.89 -2.00
CA PHE A 41 -6.98 -0.47 -2.05
C PHE A 41 -5.63 -0.19 -1.39
N ILE A 42 -4.80 0.63 -2.01
CA ILE A 42 -3.49 1.04 -1.47
C ILE A 42 -3.40 2.56 -1.53
N ASP A 43 -3.19 3.19 -0.38
CA ASP A 43 -2.83 4.61 -0.31
C ASP A 43 -1.31 4.74 -0.21
N PHE A 44 -0.73 5.49 -1.15
CA PHE A 44 0.71 5.66 -1.24
C PHE A 44 1.13 6.99 -0.63
N VAL A 45 2.34 7.02 -0.05
CA VAL A 45 2.98 8.28 0.34
C VAL A 45 3.20 9.12 -0.90
N ARG A 46 2.69 10.35 -0.87
CA ARG A 46 2.84 11.33 -1.95
C ARG A 46 3.94 12.31 -1.56
N TYR A 47 4.58 12.94 -2.54
CA TYR A 47 5.59 13.95 -2.29
C TYR A 47 5.24 15.22 -3.05
N ARG A 48 5.27 16.38 -2.37
CA ARG A 48 5.12 17.68 -3.03
C ARG A 48 6.47 18.18 -3.54
N GLY A 49 6.60 18.35 -4.87
CA GLY A 49 7.77 18.96 -5.51
C GLY A 49 8.25 18.19 -6.75
N ARG A 50 8.54 18.91 -7.84
CA ARG A 50 8.82 18.37 -9.19
C ARG A 50 10.14 17.56 -9.35
N LYS A 51 10.81 17.17 -8.26
CA LYS A 51 12.22 16.74 -8.30
C LYS A 51 12.54 15.43 -7.60
N VAL A 52 11.56 14.62 -7.21
CA VAL A 52 11.90 13.24 -6.87
C VAL A 52 11.89 12.44 -8.17
N PRO A 53 13.05 11.97 -8.66
CA PRO A 53 13.10 11.18 -9.88
C PRO A 53 12.62 9.78 -9.52
N PHE A 54 11.31 9.60 -9.49
CA PHE A 54 10.76 8.27 -9.33
C PHE A 54 10.84 7.53 -10.67
N ASP A 55 12.02 7.02 -11.00
CA ASP A 55 12.22 6.17 -12.16
C ASP A 55 11.79 4.73 -11.87
N GLY A 56 10.55 4.56 -11.42
CA GLY A 56 10.09 3.26 -10.94
C GLY A 56 8.59 3.01 -11.03
N ILE A 57 8.25 1.80 -11.49
CA ILE A 57 6.88 1.27 -11.44
C ILE A 57 6.76 0.27 -10.29
N LEU A 58 5.62 0.29 -9.59
CA LEU A 58 5.25 -0.80 -8.69
C LEU A 58 4.32 -1.74 -9.43
N LYS A 59 4.64 -3.03 -9.41
CA LYS A 59 3.69 -4.09 -9.82
C LYS A 59 3.12 -4.75 -8.58
N ILE A 60 1.81 -4.89 -8.55
CA ILE A 60 1.08 -5.47 -7.44
C ILE A 60 0.53 -6.81 -7.90
N PHE A 61 0.92 -7.88 -7.22
CA PHE A 61 0.48 -9.24 -7.47
C PHE A 61 -0.30 -9.78 -6.28
N ILE A 62 -1.15 -10.75 -6.56
CA ILE A 62 -1.81 -11.60 -5.56
C ILE A 62 -1.30 -13.02 -5.78
N ARG A 63 -0.92 -13.68 -4.68
CA ARG A 63 -0.49 -15.08 -4.68
C ARG A 63 -1.37 -15.91 -3.76
N ASP A 64 -1.88 -17.03 -4.25
CA ASP A 64 -2.64 -17.97 -3.43
C ASP A 64 -1.73 -18.88 -2.56
N ALA A 65 -2.35 -19.77 -1.79
CA ALA A 65 -1.64 -20.72 -0.94
C ALA A 65 -0.87 -21.82 -1.72
N TYR A 66 -1.17 -21.99 -3.01
CA TYR A 66 -0.50 -22.95 -3.89
C TYR A 66 0.67 -22.32 -4.66
N GLY A 67 0.90 -21.02 -4.48
CA GLY A 67 1.97 -20.28 -5.15
C GLY A 67 1.58 -19.71 -6.52
N ASN A 68 0.30 -19.80 -6.92
CA ASN A 68 -0.17 -19.17 -8.16
C ASN A 68 -0.19 -17.66 -7.97
N GLU A 69 0.63 -16.94 -8.73
CA GLU A 69 0.79 -15.49 -8.66
C GLU A 69 0.15 -14.83 -9.89
N GLN A 70 -0.64 -13.78 -9.68
CA GLN A 70 -1.27 -13.00 -10.74
C GLN A 70 -1.07 -11.50 -10.52
N LEU A 71 -0.67 -10.78 -11.58
CA LEU A 71 -0.60 -9.32 -11.58
C LEU A 71 -2.02 -8.76 -11.53
N VAL A 72 -2.32 -7.95 -10.51
CA VAL A 72 -3.62 -7.29 -10.34
C VAL A 72 -3.59 -5.81 -10.66
N GLY A 73 -2.42 -5.19 -10.71
CA GLY A 73 -2.27 -3.84 -11.21
C GLY A 73 -0.85 -3.31 -11.19
N THR A 74 -0.69 -2.12 -11.75
CA THR A 74 0.59 -1.40 -11.78
C THR A 74 0.36 0.02 -11.30
N ALA A 75 1.15 0.46 -10.32
CA ALA A 75 1.20 1.86 -9.90
C ALA A 75 2.42 2.51 -10.53
N ASP A 76 2.18 3.44 -11.44
CA ASP A 76 3.20 4.30 -12.05
C ASP A 76 3.04 5.74 -11.55
N ASP A 77 3.87 6.64 -12.06
CA ASP A 77 3.88 8.06 -11.68
C ASP A 77 2.51 8.72 -11.71
N ARG A 78 1.61 8.32 -12.62
CA ARG A 78 0.25 8.89 -12.68
C ARG A 78 -0.53 8.59 -11.40
N VAL A 79 -0.34 7.40 -10.82
CA VAL A 79 -0.97 7.03 -9.54
C VAL A 79 -0.40 7.88 -8.42
N PHE A 80 0.93 8.01 -8.33
CA PHE A 80 1.60 8.74 -7.25
C PHE A 80 1.43 10.26 -7.29
N TYR A 81 1.25 10.83 -8.48
CA TYR A 81 0.98 12.26 -8.65
C TYR A 81 -0.51 12.60 -8.65
N SER A 82 -1.39 11.59 -8.65
CA SER A 82 -2.82 11.79 -8.47
C SER A 82 -3.20 11.72 -6.99
N ASP A 83 -4.22 12.48 -6.59
CA ASP A 83 -4.84 12.36 -5.27
C ASP A 83 -5.72 11.10 -5.14
N LYS A 84 -5.49 10.09 -6.00
CA LYS A 84 -6.28 8.86 -6.04
C LYS A 84 -5.60 7.74 -5.25
N ILE A 85 -6.43 6.92 -4.62
CA ILE A 85 -6.06 5.63 -4.05
C ILE A 85 -5.89 4.63 -5.19
N PHE A 86 -4.87 3.78 -5.13
CA PHE A 86 -4.76 2.66 -6.05
C PHE A 86 -5.83 1.64 -5.73
N ALA A 87 -6.54 1.14 -6.75
CA ALA A 87 -7.60 0.16 -6.60
C ALA A 87 -7.40 -0.99 -7.59
N ALA A 88 -7.58 -2.22 -7.12
CA ALA A 88 -7.58 -3.42 -7.96
C ALA A 88 -8.58 -4.46 -7.42
N GLU A 89 -9.25 -5.18 -8.33
CA GLU A 89 -10.04 -6.35 -7.96
C GLU A 89 -9.10 -7.54 -7.68
N ILE A 90 -9.37 -8.28 -6.61
CA ILE A 90 -8.62 -9.49 -6.28
C ILE A 90 -9.25 -10.67 -7.03
N PRO A 91 -8.49 -11.40 -7.86
CA PRO A 91 -9.02 -12.54 -8.61
C PRO A 91 -9.69 -13.54 -7.68
N PHE A 92 -10.95 -13.84 -7.95
CA PHE A 92 -11.77 -14.68 -7.08
C PHE A 92 -11.16 -16.05 -6.81
N ASN A 93 -10.54 -16.67 -7.82
CA ASN A 93 -9.85 -17.95 -7.67
C ASN A 93 -8.70 -17.90 -6.66
N LEU A 94 -8.04 -16.75 -6.51
CA LEU A 94 -6.94 -16.58 -5.56
C LEU A 94 -7.44 -16.21 -4.16
N SER A 95 -8.56 -15.47 -4.03
CA SER A 95 -9.13 -15.10 -2.74
C SER A 95 -10.12 -16.12 -2.16
N TYR A 96 -10.61 -17.07 -2.96
CA TYR A 96 -11.62 -18.06 -2.57
C TYR A 96 -11.36 -18.75 -1.23
N PRO A 97 -10.11 -19.15 -0.90
CA PRO A 97 -9.81 -19.82 0.38
C PRO A 97 -9.94 -18.93 1.63
N GLY A 98 -10.15 -17.62 1.48
CA GLY A 98 -10.17 -16.65 2.58
C GLY A 98 -8.78 -16.19 3.03
N SER A 99 -7.75 -16.51 2.24
CA SER A 99 -6.37 -16.10 2.47
C SER A 99 -5.59 -16.01 1.16
N PHE A 100 -4.63 -15.09 1.10
CA PHE A 100 -3.71 -14.90 -0.02
C PHE A 100 -2.53 -14.01 0.44
N THR A 101 -1.55 -13.79 -0.42
CA THR A 101 -0.45 -12.85 -0.18
C THR A 101 -0.53 -11.71 -1.18
N ILE A 102 -0.48 -10.47 -0.71
CA ILE A 102 -0.26 -9.29 -1.57
C ILE A 102 1.24 -9.13 -1.74
N ILE A 103 1.68 -8.93 -2.98
CA ILE A 103 3.09 -8.82 -3.31
C ILE A 103 3.29 -7.54 -4.07
N ILE A 104 4.14 -6.67 -3.54
CA ILE A 104 4.46 -5.39 -4.16
C ILE A 104 5.91 -5.46 -4.61
N HIS A 105 6.11 -5.33 -5.92
CA HIS A 105 7.43 -5.36 -6.54
C HIS A 105 7.74 -3.98 -7.14
N GLU A 106 8.74 -3.31 -6.59
CA GLU A 106 9.33 -2.09 -7.12
C GLU A 106 10.34 -2.42 -8.22
N TYR A 107 10.04 -1.96 -9.43
CA TYR A 107 10.97 -1.96 -10.56
C TYR A 107 11.51 -0.55 -10.73
N SER A 108 12.58 -0.22 -10.02
CA SER A 108 13.26 1.07 -10.07
C SER A 108 14.78 0.89 -10.06
N MET A 109 15.52 1.89 -10.52
CA MET A 109 16.99 1.89 -10.41
C MET A 109 17.45 2.12 -8.96
N LYS A 110 16.59 2.71 -8.13
CA LYS A 110 16.83 3.00 -6.70
C LYS A 110 15.57 2.76 -5.88
N THR A 111 15.57 1.66 -5.12
CA THR A 111 14.49 1.31 -4.19
C THR A 111 14.48 2.22 -2.95
N GLY A 112 13.40 2.14 -2.16
CA GLY A 112 13.30 2.82 -0.86
C GLY A 112 12.63 4.18 -0.88
N ASN A 113 12.28 4.70 -2.06
CA ASN A 113 11.66 6.02 -2.21
C ASN A 113 10.13 5.96 -2.31
N ARG A 114 9.54 4.77 -2.38
CA ARG A 114 8.09 4.58 -2.43
C ARG A 114 7.60 4.16 -1.04
N GLY A 115 6.67 4.94 -0.49
CA GLY A 115 6.02 4.64 0.78
C GLY A 115 4.57 4.25 0.59
N ILE A 116 4.04 3.47 1.52
CA ILE A 116 2.62 3.10 1.61
C ILE A 116 2.10 3.58 2.96
N TRP A 117 0.98 4.30 2.92
CA TRP A 117 0.23 4.71 4.09
C TRP A 117 -0.67 3.59 4.57
N ASP A 118 -1.52 3.05 3.70
CA ASP A 118 -2.52 2.05 4.08
C ASP A 118 -2.69 0.97 2.99
N ILE A 119 -2.98 -0.25 3.42
CA ILE A 119 -3.45 -1.35 2.57
C ILE A 119 -4.78 -1.82 3.12
N ILE A 120 -5.83 -1.75 2.28
CA ILE A 120 -7.19 -2.13 2.67
C ILE A 120 -7.65 -3.26 1.76
N VAL A 121 -8.09 -4.35 2.37
CA VAL A 121 -8.75 -5.46 1.69
C VAL A 121 -10.18 -5.55 2.17
N THR A 122 -11.15 -5.44 1.28
CA THR A 122 -12.57 -5.45 1.65
C THR A 122 -13.45 -6.02 0.56
N SER A 123 -14.64 -6.53 0.92
CA SER A 123 -15.68 -6.91 -0.05
C SER A 123 -16.54 -5.73 -0.50
N LYS A 124 -16.33 -4.54 0.08
CA LYS A 124 -17.05 -3.30 -0.23
C LYS A 124 -16.32 -2.45 -1.26
N ASN A 125 -17.02 -1.45 -1.81
CA ASN A 125 -16.37 -0.36 -2.55
C ASN A 125 -15.76 0.66 -1.58
N ILE A 126 -14.73 1.40 -2.01
CA ILE A 126 -14.04 2.39 -1.17
C ILE A 126 -14.99 3.45 -0.58
N GLY A 127 -16.04 3.83 -1.30
CA GLY A 127 -17.05 4.80 -0.84
C GLY A 127 -18.05 4.25 0.19
N GLU A 128 -18.04 2.94 0.43
CA GLU A 128 -18.91 2.24 1.39
C GLU A 128 -18.14 1.81 2.65
N ILE A 129 -16.84 2.14 2.73
CA ILE A 129 -16.00 1.87 3.89
C ILE A 129 -16.17 3.03 4.86
N ASP A 130 -16.83 2.77 5.99
CA ASP A 130 -16.88 3.70 7.11
C ASP A 130 -15.49 3.79 7.74
N VAL A 131 -14.80 4.90 7.49
CA VAL A 131 -13.47 5.16 8.03
C VAL A 131 -13.63 5.73 9.42
N ILE A 132 -13.54 4.88 10.42
CA ILE A 132 -13.36 5.36 11.78
C ILE A 132 -11.90 5.82 11.86
N LYS A 133 -11.66 7.13 11.69
CA LYS A 133 -10.35 7.71 11.99
C LYS A 133 -9.98 7.29 13.42
N ALA A 134 -8.89 6.53 13.57
CA ALA A 134 -8.39 6.18 14.89
C ALA A 134 -8.11 7.50 15.64
N GLN A 135 -8.89 7.78 16.69
CA GLN A 135 -8.58 8.91 17.57
C GLN A 135 -7.22 8.62 18.20
N THR A 136 -6.23 9.45 17.87
CA THR A 136 -4.93 9.43 18.53
C THR A 136 -5.13 9.82 19.99
N GLY A 137 -5.34 8.82 20.84
CA GLY A 137 -5.42 9.02 22.28
C GLY A 137 -4.11 9.63 22.83
N PRO A 138 -4.18 10.46 23.88
CA PRO A 138 -2.99 11.05 24.50
C PRO A 138 -2.15 9.94 25.15
N GLY A 139 -1.11 9.47 24.45
CA GLY A 139 -0.24 8.40 24.93
C GLY A 139 0.56 7.65 23.87
N LEU A 140 0.13 7.68 22.60
CA LEU A 140 0.91 7.10 21.51
C LEU A 140 1.91 8.14 20.99
N LYS A 141 3.12 8.13 21.56
CA LYS A 141 4.28 8.73 20.90
C LYS A 141 4.51 7.97 19.60
N GLY A 142 4.10 8.56 18.48
CA GLY A 142 4.62 8.17 17.18
C GLY A 142 6.15 8.17 17.28
N SER A 143 6.76 7.00 17.18
CA SER A 143 8.20 6.90 17.03
C SER A 143 8.52 7.50 15.68
N GLY A 144 8.83 8.80 15.65
CA GLY A 144 9.43 9.43 14.49
C GLY A 144 10.54 8.54 14.00
N ALA A 145 10.53 8.24 12.69
CA ALA A 145 11.53 7.39 12.07
C ALA A 145 12.92 7.81 12.56
N LYS A 146 13.56 6.95 13.36
CA LYS A 146 14.98 7.08 13.66
C LYS A 146 15.71 6.75 12.36
N ILE A 147 16.17 7.80 11.69
CA ILE A 147 17.17 7.68 10.64
C ILE A 147 18.42 7.11 11.34
N PHE A 148 18.76 5.85 11.04
CA PHE A 148 20.04 5.30 11.46
C PHE A 148 21.15 6.02 10.68
N ASN A 149 22.12 6.57 11.41
CA ASN A 149 23.28 7.31 10.88
C ASN A 149 24.21 6.41 10.07
#